data_AF-R2SME7-F1
#
_entry.id   AF-R2SME7-F1
#
_cell.length_a   1.000
_cell.length_b   1.000
_cell.length_c   1.000
_cell.angle_alpha   90.00
_cell.angle_beta   90.00
_cell.angle_gamma   90.00
#
_symmetry.space_group_name_H-M   'P 1'
#
loop_
_entity.id
_entity.type
_entity.pdbx_description
1 polymer ?
#
loop_
_entity_poly.entity_id
_entity_poly.type
_entity_poly.pdbx_seq_one_letter_code
_entity_poly.pdbx_strand_id
1 'polypeptide(L)'
;MHGVKKIGGWTLWANNLLILALSLFPFATSWVSDFPSALGAQVFYGGVILLADFTYFLLCWALIAVNDREVKEHIHAFMRKTGVTVAINCLALVIGWLIRPELVIIIDGLSLLLWVVPYKSIKLKKA
;
A
#
# COMPACT_ATOMS: atom_id res chain seq x y z
N MET A 1 12.78 -14.81 -30.89
CA MET A 1 11.50 -14.19 -30.50
C MET A 1 11.37 -14.31 -29.00
N HIS A 2 11.65 -13.23 -28.25
CA HIS A 2 11.57 -13.23 -26.79
C HIS A 2 10.09 -13.32 -26.40
N GLY A 3 9.65 -14.50 -25.96
CA GLY A 3 8.28 -14.76 -25.54
C GLY A 3 7.91 -13.80 -24.41
N VAL A 4 7.05 -12.83 -24.71
CA VAL A 4 6.46 -11.95 -23.71
C VAL A 4 5.71 -12.86 -22.74
N LYS A 5 6.20 -12.99 -21.49
CA LYS A 5 5.41 -13.57 -20.40
C LYS A 5 4.07 -12.85 -20.42
N LYS A 6 2.99 -13.58 -20.70
CA LYS A 6 1.66 -13.02 -20.94
C LYS A 6 1.14 -12.42 -19.62
N ILE A 7 1.45 -11.16 -19.35
CA ILE A 7 0.89 -10.44 -18.22
C ILE A 7 -0.61 -10.28 -18.51
N GLY A 8 -1.47 -10.84 -17.66
CA GLY A 8 -2.91 -10.76 -17.86
C GLY A 8 -3.39 -9.30 -17.83
N GLY A 9 -4.36 -8.94 -18.68
CA GLY A 9 -4.90 -7.58 -18.74
C GLY A 9 -5.39 -7.07 -17.37
N TRP A 10 -5.91 -7.96 -16.53
CA TRP A 10 -6.27 -7.65 -15.14
C TRP A 10 -5.10 -7.14 -14.29
N THR A 11 -3.89 -7.71 -14.46
CA THR A 11 -2.69 -7.27 -13.73
C THR A 11 -2.30 -5.85 -14.15
N LEU A 12 -2.45 -5.50 -15.42
CA LEU A 12 -2.18 -4.15 -15.92
C LEU A 12 -3.16 -3.13 -15.35
N TRP A 13 -4.45 -3.46 -15.28
CA TRP A 13 -5.46 -2.60 -14.66
C TRP A 13 -5.22 -2.39 -13.17
N ALA A 14 -4.93 -3.45 -12.42
CA ALA A 14 -4.60 -3.34 -11.00
C ALA A 14 -3.35 -2.46 -10.76
N ASN A 15 -2.33 -2.59 -11.63
CA ASN A 15 -1.14 -1.73 -11.58
C ASN A 15 -1.46 -0.27 -11.90
N ASN A 16 -2.31 0.01 -12.89
CA ASN A 16 -2.71 1.37 -13.22
C ASN A 16 -3.47 2.03 -12.06
N LEU A 17 -4.40 1.31 -11.42
CA LEU A 17 -5.10 1.77 -10.22
C LEU A 17 -4.12 2.07 -9.07
N LEU A 18 -3.10 1.24 -8.87
CA LEU A 18 -2.06 1.50 -7.87
C LEU A 18 -1.27 2.78 -8.19
N ILE A 19 -0.81 2.93 -9.44
CA ILE A 19 -0.08 4.14 -9.85
C ILE A 19 -0.96 5.39 -9.71
N LEU A 20 -2.25 5.29 -10.01
CA LEU A 20 -3.23 6.36 -9.78
C LEU A 20 -3.37 6.69 -8.29
N ALA A 21 -3.46 5.70 -7.41
CA ALA A 21 -3.49 5.95 -5.97
C ALA A 21 -2.20 6.64 -5.49
N LEU A 22 -1.04 6.21 -5.99
CA LEU A 22 0.26 6.80 -5.67
C LEU A 22 0.40 8.24 -6.18
N SER A 23 -0.22 8.59 -7.30
CA SER A 23 -0.16 9.96 -7.85
C SER A 23 -0.98 10.97 -7.04
N LEU A 24 -1.85 10.52 -6.13
CA LEU A 24 -2.58 11.39 -5.20
C LEU A 24 -1.75 11.84 -4.00
N PHE A 25 -0.63 11.15 -3.69
CA PHE A 25 0.21 11.48 -2.53
C PHE A 25 0.75 12.92 -2.56
N PRO A 26 1.27 13.47 -3.68
CA PRO A 26 1.73 14.85 -3.72
C PRO A 26 0.64 15.86 -3.33
N PHE A 27 -0.59 15.65 -3.81
CA PHE A 27 -1.73 16.50 -3.49
C PHE A 27 -2.17 16.34 -2.02
N ALA A 28 -2.27 15.09 -1.54
CA ALA A 28 -2.61 14.84 -0.14
C ALA A 28 -1.56 15.44 0.82
N THR A 29 -0.28 15.30 0.47
CA THR A 29 0.86 15.82 1.25
C THR A 29 0.85 17.34 1.28
N SER A 30 0.62 18.01 0.13
CA SER A 30 0.52 19.47 0.10
C SER A 30 -0.66 19.96 0.94
N TRP A 31 -1.80 19.28 0.85
CA TRP A 31 -2.99 19.69 1.60
C TRP A 31 -2.80 19.57 3.11
N VAL A 32 -2.15 18.50 3.58
CA VAL A 32 -1.77 18.37 5.00
C VAL A 32 -0.71 19.40 5.39
N SER A 33 0.22 19.75 4.52
CA SER A 33 1.22 20.79 4.79
C SER A 33 0.58 22.16 5.01
N ASP A 34 -0.44 22.51 4.21
CA ASP A 34 -1.15 23.79 4.34
C ASP A 34 -2.09 23.80 5.55
N PHE A 35 -2.68 22.66 5.91
CA PHE A 35 -3.65 22.53 6.99
C PHE A 35 -3.38 21.31 7.90
N PRO A 36 -2.30 21.35 8.71
CA PRO A 36 -1.83 20.17 9.45
C PRO A 36 -2.81 19.66 10.51
N SER A 37 -3.59 20.55 11.13
CA SER A 37 -4.57 20.17 12.15
C SER A 37 -6.00 20.02 11.61
N ALA A 38 -6.21 20.19 10.29
CA ALA A 38 -7.54 20.06 9.70
C ALA A 38 -7.92 18.59 9.54
N LEU A 39 -9.05 18.21 10.12
CA LEU A 39 -9.58 16.85 10.05
C LEU A 39 -9.80 16.38 8.61
N GLY A 40 -10.29 17.26 7.73
CA GLY A 40 -10.49 16.94 6.31
C GLY A 40 -9.19 16.53 5.60
N ALA A 41 -8.10 17.27 5.81
CA ALA A 41 -6.80 16.98 5.20
C ALA A 41 -6.21 15.67 5.71
N GLN A 42 -6.29 15.44 7.03
CA GLN A 42 -5.78 14.22 7.67
C GLN A 42 -6.56 12.96 7.25
N VAL A 43 -7.90 13.02 7.25
CA VAL A 43 -8.75 11.90 6.80
C VAL A 43 -8.55 11.62 5.31
N PHE A 44 -8.41 12.67 4.49
CA PHE A 44 -8.11 12.50 3.07
C PHE A 44 -6.76 11.80 2.85
N TYR A 45 -5.72 12.20 3.60
CA TYR A 45 -4.40 11.59 3.53
C TYR A 45 -4.42 10.11 3.93
N GLY A 46 -5.00 9.77 5.09
CA GLY A 46 -5.15 8.37 5.51
C GLY A 46 -5.99 7.55 4.53
N GLY A 47 -7.03 8.16 3.93
CA GLY A 47 -7.84 7.58 2.86
C GLY A 47 -7.04 7.26 1.59
N VAL A 48 -6.12 8.13 1.19
CA VAL A 48 -5.19 7.87 0.06
C VAL A 48 -4.27 6.70 0.36
N ILE A 49 -3.75 6.59 1.59
CA ILE A 49 -2.94 5.43 2.00
C ILE A 49 -3.77 4.14 1.97
N LEU A 50 -5.00 4.15 2.50
CA LEU A 50 -5.90 2.99 2.45
C LEU A 50 -6.21 2.57 1.01
N LEU A 51 -6.42 3.54 0.11
CA LEU A 51 -6.62 3.29 -1.31
C LEU A 51 -5.38 2.65 -1.95
N ALA A 52 -4.18 3.14 -1.61
CA ALA A 52 -2.93 2.59 -2.08
C ALA A 52 -2.73 1.13 -1.61
N ASP A 53 -3.01 0.85 -0.33
CA ASP A 53 -2.95 -0.51 0.20
C ASP A 53 -3.97 -1.45 -0.45
N PHE A 54 -5.19 -0.97 -0.67
CA PHE A 54 -6.25 -1.75 -1.32
C PHE A 54 -5.91 -2.08 -2.78
N THR A 55 -5.42 -1.10 -3.53
CA THR A 55 -5.00 -1.32 -4.93
C THR A 55 -3.76 -2.21 -5.01
N TYR A 56 -2.83 -2.10 -4.05
CA TYR A 56 -1.70 -3.01 -3.93
C TYR A 56 -2.14 -4.45 -3.64
N PHE A 57 -3.13 -4.64 -2.77
CA PHE A 57 -3.73 -5.95 -2.51
C PHE A 57 -4.34 -6.55 -3.78
N LEU A 58 -5.07 -5.74 -4.57
CA LEU A 58 -5.64 -6.16 -5.84
C LEU A 58 -4.56 -6.59 -6.85
N LEU A 59 -3.46 -5.84 -6.92
CA LEU A 59 -2.30 -6.17 -7.75
C LEU A 59 -1.65 -7.48 -7.31
N CYS A 60 -1.45 -7.68 -6.00
CA CYS A 60 -0.92 -8.93 -5.46
C CYS A 60 -1.82 -10.12 -5.81
N TRP A 61 -3.14 -9.95 -5.69
CA TRP A 61 -4.10 -10.99 -6.06
C TRP A 61 -4.04 -11.33 -7.56
N ALA A 62 -3.94 -10.32 -8.43
CA ALA A 62 -3.75 -10.51 -9.86
C ALA A 62 -2.44 -11.26 -10.17
N LEU A 63 -1.36 -10.95 -9.46
CA LEU A 63 -0.06 -11.61 -9.63
C LEU A 63 -0.08 -13.07 -9.14
N ILE A 64 -0.79 -13.38 -8.06
CA ILE A 64 -0.93 -14.77 -7.57
C ILE A 64 -1.63 -15.66 -8.58
N ALA A 65 -2.56 -15.12 -9.37
CA ALA A 65 -3.29 -15.88 -10.38
C ALA A 65 -2.38 -16.36 -11.54
N VAL A 66 -1.29 -15.65 -11.84
CA VAL A 66 -0.49 -15.86 -13.06
C VAL A 66 0.94 -16.37 -12.81
N ASN A 67 1.41 -16.43 -11.56
CA ASN A 67 2.78 -16.83 -11.22
C ASN A 67 2.87 -18.22 -10.56
N ASP A 68 4.07 -18.80 -10.52
CA ASP A 68 4.35 -20.10 -9.91
C ASP A 68 4.38 -20.06 -8.37
N ARG A 69 4.36 -21.24 -7.73
CA ARG A 69 4.24 -21.39 -6.27
C ARG A 69 5.27 -20.60 -5.47
N GLU A 70 6.54 -20.59 -5.88
CA GLU A 70 7.59 -19.83 -5.18
C GLU A 70 7.28 -18.33 -5.17
N VAL A 71 6.85 -17.78 -6.30
CA VAL A 71 6.48 -16.36 -6.42
C VAL A 71 5.23 -16.06 -5.59
N LYS A 72 4.25 -16.97 -5.55
CA LYS A 72 3.04 -16.81 -4.71
C LYS A 72 3.38 -16.72 -3.22
N GLU A 73 4.29 -17.54 -2.72
CA GLU A 73 4.72 -17.51 -1.31
C GLU A 73 5.35 -16.15 -0.95
N HIS A 74 6.12 -15.57 -1.87
CA HIS A 74 6.66 -14.22 -1.70
C HIS A 74 5.56 -13.16 -1.69
N ILE A 75 4.61 -13.23 -2.64
CA ILE A 75 3.49 -12.28 -2.69
C ILE A 75 2.63 -12.36 -1.43
N HIS A 76 2.34 -13.56 -0.90
CA HIS A 76 1.60 -13.72 0.36
C HIS A 76 2.31 -13.07 1.55
N ALA A 77 3.64 -13.14 1.61
CA ALA A 77 4.40 -12.47 2.66
C ALA A 77 4.23 -10.94 2.61
N PHE A 78 4.23 -10.36 1.40
CA PHE A 78 3.91 -8.95 1.17
C PHE A 78 2.47 -8.61 1.56
N MET A 79 1.48 -9.40 1.12
CA MET A 79 0.07 -9.19 1.46
C MET A 79 -0.18 -9.19 2.98
N ARG A 80 0.53 -10.02 3.75
CA ARG A 80 0.43 -10.02 5.20
C ARG A 80 0.94 -8.70 5.80
N LYS A 81 2.05 -8.16 5.32
CA LYS A 81 2.57 -6.85 5.75
C LYS A 81 1.60 -5.71 5.38
N THR A 82 1.05 -5.75 4.16
CA THR A 82 0.01 -4.78 3.74
C THR A 82 -1.21 -4.88 4.64
N GLY A 83 -1.68 -6.08 4.98
CA GLY A 83 -2.81 -6.25 5.90
C GLY A 83 -2.58 -5.64 7.28
N VAL A 84 -1.36 -5.73 7.82
CA VAL A 84 -0.98 -5.05 9.07
C VAL A 84 -0.97 -3.53 8.89
N THR A 85 -0.45 -3.03 7.76
CA THR A 85 -0.40 -1.59 7.45
C THR A 85 -1.82 -1.02 7.33
N VAL A 86 -2.72 -1.71 6.63
CA VAL A 86 -4.15 -1.38 6.53
C VAL A 86 -4.81 -1.31 7.90
N ALA A 87 -4.56 -2.32 8.76
CA ALA A 87 -5.14 -2.34 10.10
C ALA A 87 -4.67 -1.14 10.95
N ILE A 88 -3.38 -0.81 10.87
CA ILE A 88 -2.80 0.35 11.53
C ILE A 88 -3.41 1.65 11.01
N ASN A 89 -3.53 1.81 9.69
CA ASN A 89 -4.08 3.02 9.07
C ASN A 89 -5.59 3.18 9.36
N CYS A 90 -6.37 2.10 9.32
CA CYS A 90 -7.76 2.12 9.78
C CYS A 90 -7.87 2.58 11.24
N LEU A 91 -6.99 2.09 12.12
CA LEU A 91 -6.95 2.51 13.50
C LEU A 91 -6.50 3.99 13.63
N ALA A 92 -5.53 4.42 12.83
CA ALA A 92 -5.06 5.80 12.77
C ALA A 92 -6.21 6.76 12.43
N LEU A 93 -7.02 6.42 11.43
CA LEU A 93 -8.21 7.20 11.04
C LEU A 93 -9.25 7.28 12.16
N VAL A 94 -9.54 6.16 12.84
CA VAL A 94 -10.50 6.14 13.96
C VAL A 94 -9.99 6.97 15.13
N ILE A 95 -8.73 6.80 15.52
CA ILE A 95 -8.10 7.55 16.61
C ILE A 95 -8.00 9.04 16.27
N GLY A 96 -7.60 9.36 15.03
CA GLY A 96 -7.47 10.73 14.56
C GLY A 96 -8.79 11.48 14.49
N TRP A 97 -9.87 10.77 14.13
CA TRP A 97 -11.23 11.31 14.16
C TRP A 97 -11.73 11.56 15.59
N LEU A 98 -11.44 10.66 16.54
CA LEU A 98 -11.97 10.74 17.90
C LEU A 98 -11.19 11.66 18.85
N ILE A 99 -9.87 11.72 18.70
CA ILE A 99 -8.98 12.40 19.65
C ILE A 99 -8.41 13.68 19.04
N ARG A 100 -7.53 13.54 18.03
CA ARG A 100 -6.87 14.66 17.35
C ARG A 100 -6.46 14.28 15.92
N PRO A 101 -6.75 15.12 14.91
CA PRO A 101 -6.42 14.83 13.50
C PRO A 101 -4.94 14.53 13.23
N GLU A 102 -4.03 15.19 13.95
CA GLU A 102 -2.57 15.04 13.80
C GLU A 102 -2.09 13.61 14.05
N LEU A 103 -2.86 12.81 14.79
CA LEU A 103 -2.51 11.43 15.08
C LEU A 103 -2.58 10.53 13.84
N VAL A 104 -3.37 10.89 12.82
CA VAL A 104 -3.45 10.12 11.56
C VAL A 104 -2.07 10.05 10.92
N ILE A 105 -1.49 11.20 10.56
CA ILE A 105 -0.19 11.25 9.90
C ILE A 105 0.96 10.71 10.78
N ILE A 106 0.89 10.87 12.11
CA ILE A 106 1.92 10.34 13.02
C ILE A 106 1.89 8.81 13.03
N ILE A 107 0.71 8.20 13.21
CA ILE A 107 0.57 6.74 13.25
C ILE A 107 0.88 6.13 11.88
N ASP A 108 0.38 6.74 10.80
CA ASP A 108 0.66 6.31 9.43
C ASP A 108 2.15 6.44 9.10
N GLY A 109 2.79 7.54 9.50
CA GLY A 109 4.23 7.74 9.34
C GLY A 109 5.05 6.69 10.11
N LEU A 110 4.65 6.34 11.32
CA LEU A 110 5.28 5.26 12.11
C LEU A 110 5.09 3.88 11.45
N SER A 111 3.97 3.65 10.77
CA SER A 111 3.73 2.40 10.05
C SER A 111 4.78 2.14 8.96
N LEU A 112 5.35 3.20 8.35
CA LEU A 112 6.41 3.08 7.36
C LEU A 112 7.69 2.46 7.92
N LEU A 113 7.92 2.52 9.24
CA LEU A 113 9.05 1.83 9.87
C LEU A 113 8.94 0.30 9.71
N LEU A 114 7.73 -0.26 9.58
CA LEU A 114 7.53 -1.67 9.27
C LEU A 114 8.06 -2.05 7.87
N TRP A 115 8.10 -1.07 6.96
CA TRP A 115 8.60 -1.22 5.60
C TRP A 115 10.12 -1.02 5.50
N VAL A 116 10.73 -0.28 6.44
CA VAL A 116 12.20 -0.13 6.52
C VAL A 116 12.91 -1.47 6.71
N VAL A 117 12.28 -2.43 7.40
CA VAL A 117 12.84 -3.78 7.56
C VAL A 117 12.51 -4.61 6.30
N PRO A 118 13.47 -4.84 5.39
CA PRO A 118 13.24 -5.68 4.23
C PRO A 118 12.93 -7.10 4.68
N TYR A 119 12.01 -7.77 3.98
CA TYR A 119 11.82 -9.19 4.20
C TYR A 119 13.14 -9.90 3.90
N LYS A 120 13.63 -10.77 4.81
CA LYS A 120 14.79 -11.60 4.51
C LYS A 120 14.45 -12.40 3.25
N SER A 121 15.10 -12.08 2.14
CA SER A 121 14.96 -12.83 0.90
C SER A 121 15.39 -14.27 1.18
N ILE A 122 14.44 -15.19 1.25
CA ILE A 122 14.76 -16.61 1.20
C ILE A 122 15.37 -16.78 -0.19
N LYS A 123 16.68 -17.11 -0.22
CA LYS A 123 17.49 -17.15 -1.44
C LYS A 123 16.69 -17.86 -2.54
N LEU A 124 16.24 -17.11 -3.55
CA LEU A 124 15.79 -17.69 -4.81
C LEU A 124 16.98 -18.49 -5.34
N LYS A 125 16.88 -19.82 -5.29
CA LYS A 125 17.83 -20.69 -5.98
C LYS A 125 17.70 -20.33 -7.45
N LYS A 126 18.69 -19.61 -7.98
CA LYS A 126 18.88 -19.49 -9.43
C LYS A 126 19.01 -20.92 -9.97
N ALA A 127 18.01 -21.36 -10.72
CA ALA A 127 18.11 -22.51 -11.62
C ALA A 127 18.95 -22.10 -12.85
#